data_AF-A0ABD3MLG2-F1
#
_entry.id   AF-A0ABD3MLG2-F1
#
_cell.length_a   1.000
_cell.length_b   1.000
_cell.length_c   1.000
_cell.angle_alpha   90.00
_cell.angle_beta   90.00
_cell.angle_gamma   90.00
#
_symmetry.space_group_name_H-M   'P 1'
#
loop_
_entity.id
_entity.type
_entity.pdbx_description
1 polymer ?
#
loop_
_entity_poly.entity_id
_entity_poly.type
_entity_poly.pdbx_seq_one_letter_code
_entity_poly.pdbx_strand_id
1 'polypeptide(L)'
;MTLHELSSSASLSTFLSTHPSTLITFSATWCGPCKASKPQLESLANELENDSSLNVKCGIVYEHTLGEDIANYRVRAFPTYVVFNGGVEMGRVEGVNFEKVRMLVLEHCKSKFGGEGNSLGGSGDGALSAEEARAQRLARFGAAPAPAPAAPMEESKPESKDEVMEDVEAAPAEADGTAAMEEDEPQIVDPTENLDKECIETLTNSMGFSLIRAQKGLLNGNGTVEGAVDWLMQHQEDVDIDDPIEMIPASASGAVAQSYKCNECGKILSNMANLELHANKTGHSDFEESTEIKKPLTEEEKKAKVAEIKGLLKAKRMERENKEKEENVQREKQRRFMGQEMAKTREQMDAETRKRTAMLKKKEKEAALRERQRIRAELEKDKRERAANKGKLSSKLGIDGYNPDAIQYDVSVDGADGTETKKPKKAPPSAAKMDEYISKVSSYRAGGDGGNCLKILKAYIGNVVDNPDDDKYKRINMENKAYKTKVKPFLGAKNLLLCVGFSPSEDGTGLVLEEDADMGVLKQAKEKLEVAYEKYMK
;
A
#
# COMPACT_ATOMS: atom_id res chain seq x y z
N MET A 1 -23.81 4.48 5.98
CA MET A 1 -22.54 4.33 5.27
C MET A 1 -21.69 5.53 5.59
N THR A 2 -20.49 5.33 6.13
CA THR A 2 -19.56 6.41 6.52
C THR A 2 -18.51 6.76 5.46
N LEU A 3 -18.32 5.91 4.44
CA LEU A 3 -17.36 6.16 3.37
C LEU A 3 -17.77 7.39 2.52
N HIS A 4 -17.00 8.48 2.62
CA HIS A 4 -17.26 9.74 1.93
C HIS A 4 -16.73 9.70 0.48
N GLU A 5 -17.60 9.87 -0.51
CA GLU A 5 -17.19 9.98 -1.92
C GLU A 5 -16.75 11.41 -2.25
N LEU A 6 -15.49 11.55 -2.66
CA LEU A 6 -14.83 12.85 -2.87
C LEU A 6 -14.85 13.22 -4.37
N SER A 7 -15.79 14.09 -4.73
CA SER A 7 -16.14 14.47 -6.11
C SER A 7 -15.23 15.51 -6.79
N SER A 8 -14.19 16.01 -6.13
CA SER A 8 -13.22 16.93 -6.76
C SER A 8 -11.90 17.05 -5.97
N SER A 9 -10.87 17.60 -6.61
CA SER A 9 -9.59 17.98 -5.98
C SER A 9 -9.78 18.97 -4.81
N ALA A 10 -10.73 19.90 -4.92
CA ALA A 10 -11.09 20.84 -3.86
C ALA A 10 -11.87 20.17 -2.71
N SER A 11 -12.73 19.18 -3.01
CA SER A 11 -13.41 18.38 -1.99
C SER A 11 -12.40 17.58 -1.17
N LEU A 12 -11.37 17.02 -1.82
CA LEU A 12 -10.29 16.28 -1.18
C LEU A 12 -9.45 17.18 -0.26
N SER A 13 -9.01 18.35 -0.72
CA SER A 13 -8.23 19.28 0.14
C SER A 13 -9.04 19.82 1.32
N THR A 14 -10.35 20.04 1.14
CA THR A 14 -11.27 20.40 2.22
C THR A 14 -11.42 19.26 3.24
N PHE A 15 -11.54 18.01 2.78
CA PHE A 15 -11.63 16.83 3.64
C PHE A 15 -10.37 16.61 4.49
N LEU A 16 -9.18 16.74 3.87
CA LEU A 16 -7.88 16.64 4.55
C LEU A 16 -7.60 17.75 5.57
N SER A 17 -8.26 18.91 5.45
CA SER A 17 -8.12 20.04 6.39
C SER A 17 -9.20 20.06 7.48
N THR A 18 -10.38 19.49 7.20
CA THR A 18 -11.49 19.39 8.16
C THR A 18 -11.27 18.29 9.21
N HIS A 19 -10.54 17.22 8.85
CA HIS A 19 -10.39 16.04 9.69
C HIS A 19 -8.93 15.78 10.05
N PRO A 20 -8.57 15.63 11.34
CA PRO A 20 -7.18 15.51 11.77
C PRO A 20 -6.54 14.17 11.36
N SER A 21 -7.34 13.11 11.22
CA SER A 21 -6.87 11.81 10.74
C SER A 21 -7.83 11.27 9.69
N THR A 22 -7.30 10.94 8.52
CA THR A 22 -8.11 10.50 7.37
C THR A 22 -7.46 9.34 6.62
N LEU A 23 -8.29 8.41 6.16
CA LEU A 23 -7.92 7.34 5.23
C LEU A 23 -8.50 7.67 3.85
N ILE A 24 -7.65 7.91 2.85
CA ILE A 24 -8.06 8.19 1.48
C ILE A 24 -7.79 6.97 0.61
N THR A 25 -8.82 6.46 -0.05
CA THR A 25 -8.72 5.37 -1.03
C THR A 25 -8.78 5.93 -2.44
N PHE A 26 -7.69 5.78 -3.19
CA PHE A 26 -7.65 6.04 -4.62
C PHE A 26 -8.13 4.79 -5.37
N SER A 27 -9.19 4.96 -6.17
CA SER A 27 -9.95 3.89 -6.81
C SER A 27 -10.18 4.20 -8.30
N ALA A 28 -10.60 3.20 -9.08
CA ALA A 28 -10.90 3.36 -10.49
C ALA A 28 -12.14 2.54 -10.90
N THR A 29 -13.02 3.15 -11.71
CA THR A 29 -14.31 2.58 -12.13
C THR A 29 -14.17 1.41 -13.11
N TRP A 30 -13.00 1.26 -13.75
CA TRP A 30 -12.64 0.13 -14.60
C TRP A 30 -11.87 -0.98 -13.86
N CYS A 31 -11.42 -0.75 -12.62
CA CYS A 31 -10.59 -1.70 -11.88
C CYS A 31 -11.45 -2.78 -11.18
N GLY A 32 -11.31 -4.03 -11.61
CA GLY A 32 -12.00 -5.19 -11.00
C GLY A 32 -11.77 -5.34 -9.50
N PRO A 33 -10.51 -5.38 -9.01
CA PRO A 33 -10.19 -5.40 -7.58
C PRO A 33 -10.81 -4.25 -6.77
N CYS A 34 -10.93 -3.04 -7.34
CA CYS A 34 -11.61 -1.92 -6.66
C CYS A 34 -13.11 -2.19 -6.45
N LYS A 35 -13.79 -2.80 -7.43
CA LYS A 35 -15.21 -3.16 -7.30
C LYS A 35 -15.43 -4.27 -6.27
N ALA A 36 -14.62 -5.32 -6.34
CA ALA A 36 -14.74 -6.47 -5.44
C ALA A 36 -14.45 -6.12 -3.96
N SER A 37 -13.55 -5.17 -3.72
CA SER A 37 -13.13 -4.79 -2.35
C SER A 37 -13.93 -3.62 -1.73
N LYS A 38 -14.83 -2.96 -2.49
CA LYS A 38 -15.64 -1.84 -1.98
C LYS A 38 -16.48 -2.18 -0.73
N PRO A 39 -17.17 -3.33 -0.62
CA PRO A 39 -17.93 -3.67 0.61
C PRO A 39 -17.02 -3.86 1.84
N GLN A 40 -15.81 -4.38 1.65
CA GLN A 40 -14.83 -4.56 2.73
C GLN A 40 -14.26 -3.22 3.20
N LEU A 41 -14.04 -2.28 2.26
CA LEU A 41 -13.67 -0.90 2.58
C LEU A 41 -14.79 -0.17 3.34
N GLU A 42 -16.05 -0.38 2.98
CA GLU A 42 -17.20 0.19 3.70
C GLU A 42 -17.31 -0.38 5.12
N SER A 43 -17.08 -1.68 5.34
CA SER A 43 -16.97 -2.26 6.69
C SER A 43 -15.89 -1.57 7.52
N LEU A 44 -14.66 -1.52 6.98
CA LEU A 44 -13.51 -0.89 7.64
C LEU A 44 -13.75 0.59 7.94
N ALA A 45 -14.44 1.32 7.05
CA ALA A 45 -14.80 2.72 7.26
C ALA A 45 -15.81 2.90 8.41
N ASN A 46 -16.77 1.99 8.58
CA ASN A 46 -17.68 2.04 9.74
C ASN A 46 -16.92 1.68 11.04
N GLU A 47 -16.04 0.67 11.01
CA GLU A 47 -15.23 0.26 12.16
C GLU A 47 -14.31 1.39 12.65
N LEU A 48 -13.59 2.06 11.75
CA LEU A 48 -12.64 3.14 12.08
C LEU A 48 -13.30 4.44 12.54
N GLU A 49 -14.55 4.70 12.16
CA GLU A 49 -15.32 5.85 12.65
C GLU A 49 -16.03 5.59 13.97
N ASN A 50 -16.42 4.34 14.24
CA ASN A 50 -17.00 3.95 15.52
C ASN A 50 -15.93 3.87 16.64
N ASP A 51 -14.66 3.65 16.29
CA ASP A 51 -13.55 3.72 17.26
C ASP A 51 -13.24 5.17 17.66
N SER A 52 -13.84 5.57 18.79
CA SER A 52 -13.70 6.90 19.38
C SER A 52 -12.24 7.28 19.74
N SER A 53 -11.32 6.31 19.84
CA SER A 53 -9.91 6.56 20.14
C SER A 53 -9.08 6.98 18.93
N LEU A 54 -9.56 6.66 17.72
CA LEU A 54 -8.91 6.90 16.43
C LEU A 54 -9.53 8.09 15.68
N ASN A 55 -10.87 8.21 15.66
CA ASN A 55 -11.60 9.28 14.97
C ASN A 55 -11.14 9.47 13.51
N VAL A 56 -11.02 8.38 12.75
CA VAL A 56 -10.47 8.39 11.39
C VAL A 56 -11.57 8.47 10.35
N LYS A 57 -11.62 9.58 9.60
CA LYS A 57 -12.60 9.76 8.53
C LYS A 57 -12.14 9.13 7.20
N CYS A 58 -13.02 8.34 6.60
CA CYS A 58 -12.68 7.54 5.42
C CYS A 58 -13.26 8.14 4.13
N GLY A 59 -12.40 8.42 3.16
CA GLY A 59 -12.76 8.96 1.85
C GLY A 59 -12.41 8.01 0.70
N ILE A 60 -13.22 8.01 -0.36
CA ILE A 60 -12.93 7.36 -1.64
C ILE A 60 -12.89 8.39 -2.77
N VAL A 61 -11.87 8.29 -3.62
CA VAL A 61 -11.67 9.17 -4.77
C VAL A 61 -11.50 8.31 -6.01
N TYR A 62 -12.19 8.63 -7.10
CA TYR A 62 -12.02 7.94 -8.37
C TYR A 62 -11.05 8.68 -9.30
N GLU A 63 -10.30 7.93 -10.11
CA GLU A 63 -9.34 8.46 -11.10
C GLU A 63 -9.94 9.58 -11.97
N HIS A 64 -11.10 9.32 -12.58
CA HIS A 64 -11.79 10.26 -13.48
C HIS A 64 -12.19 11.57 -12.80
N THR A 65 -12.24 11.60 -11.47
CA THR A 65 -12.61 12.73 -10.63
C THR A 65 -11.44 13.68 -10.36
N LEU A 66 -10.21 13.16 -10.35
CA LEU A 66 -8.98 13.94 -10.18
C LEU A 66 -8.29 14.25 -11.52
N GLY A 67 -8.46 13.41 -12.54
CA GLY A 67 -7.78 13.58 -13.82
C GLY A 67 -6.25 13.62 -13.64
N GLU A 68 -5.59 14.68 -14.14
CA GLU A 68 -4.15 14.85 -14.00
C GLU A 68 -3.67 15.01 -12.54
N ASP A 69 -4.53 15.49 -11.62
CA ASP A 69 -4.14 15.71 -10.22
C ASP A 69 -3.80 14.42 -9.47
N ILE A 70 -4.28 13.25 -9.91
CA ILE A 70 -3.98 11.98 -9.25
C ILE A 70 -2.48 11.64 -9.29
N ALA A 71 -1.76 12.14 -10.30
CA ALA A 71 -0.32 12.00 -10.41
C ALA A 71 0.44 12.75 -9.30
N ASN A 72 -0.14 13.82 -8.74
CA ASN A 72 0.46 14.59 -7.64
C ASN A 72 0.53 13.74 -6.35
N TYR A 73 -0.47 12.88 -6.12
CA TYR A 73 -0.52 11.91 -5.01
C TYR A 73 0.34 10.66 -5.24
N ARG A 74 1.06 10.58 -6.37
CA ARG A 74 1.99 9.50 -6.74
C ARG A 74 1.33 8.11 -6.78
N VAL A 75 0.03 8.04 -7.08
CA VAL A 75 -0.69 6.77 -7.23
C VAL A 75 -0.15 6.04 -8.48
N ARG A 76 0.24 4.77 -8.31
CA ARG A 76 0.81 3.93 -9.39
C ARG A 76 -0.02 2.71 -9.74
N ALA A 77 -0.91 2.30 -8.83
CA ALA A 77 -1.77 1.14 -8.96
C ALA A 77 -3.12 1.41 -8.26
N PHE A 78 -4.14 0.66 -8.64
CA PHE A 78 -5.48 0.74 -8.03
C PHE A 78 -5.89 -0.63 -7.46
N PRO A 79 -6.50 -0.68 -6.26
CA PRO A 79 -6.67 0.43 -5.31
C PRO A 79 -5.34 0.80 -4.64
N THR A 80 -5.22 2.07 -4.20
CA THR A 80 -4.16 2.51 -3.28
C THR A 80 -4.80 3.22 -2.09
N TYR A 81 -4.42 2.82 -0.88
CA TYR A 81 -4.88 3.38 0.38
C TYR A 81 -3.79 4.30 0.94
N VAL A 82 -4.12 5.51 1.35
CA VAL A 82 -3.17 6.49 1.90
C VAL A 82 -3.72 7.06 3.22
N VAL A 83 -2.91 7.02 4.27
CA VAL A 83 -3.25 7.57 5.58
C VAL A 83 -2.61 8.95 5.73
N PHE A 84 -3.44 9.94 6.06
CA PHE A 84 -2.99 11.29 6.39
C PHE A 84 -3.30 11.61 7.86
N ASN A 85 -2.37 12.27 8.54
CA ASN A 85 -2.57 12.85 9.86
C ASN A 85 -2.09 14.31 9.84
N GLY A 86 -2.92 15.26 10.28
CA GLY A 86 -2.66 16.70 10.17
C GLY A 86 -2.40 17.19 8.75
N GLY A 87 -3.02 16.56 7.74
CA GLY A 87 -2.76 16.82 6.31
C GLY A 87 -1.44 16.27 5.76
N VAL A 88 -0.61 15.61 6.57
CA VAL A 88 0.66 15.00 6.15
C VAL A 88 0.45 13.51 5.83
N GLU A 89 0.99 13.04 4.70
CA GLU A 89 1.00 11.62 4.36
C GLU A 89 1.90 10.84 5.34
N MET A 90 1.29 9.93 6.10
CA MET A 90 1.99 9.08 7.06
C MET A 90 2.46 7.77 6.42
N GLY A 91 1.69 7.25 5.47
CA GLY A 91 2.06 6.06 4.69
C GLY A 91 0.99 5.64 3.71
N ARG A 92 1.30 4.60 2.92
CA ARG A 92 0.41 4.06 1.89
C ARG A 92 0.50 2.54 1.76
N VAL A 93 -0.59 1.93 1.29
CA VAL A 93 -0.70 0.51 0.95
C VAL A 93 -1.23 0.40 -0.48
N GLU A 94 -0.45 -0.22 -1.36
CA GLU A 94 -0.84 -0.51 -2.74
C GLU A 94 -1.48 -1.91 -2.84
N GLY A 95 -2.59 -2.02 -3.56
CA GLY A 95 -3.36 -3.26 -3.70
C GLY A 95 -4.28 -3.58 -2.51
N VAL A 96 -5.13 -4.60 -2.67
CA VAL A 96 -6.13 -5.01 -1.66
C VAL A 96 -5.43 -5.73 -0.50
N ASN A 97 -5.13 -5.00 0.59
CA ASN A 97 -4.60 -5.58 1.82
C ASN A 97 -5.09 -4.80 3.05
N PHE A 98 -6.30 -5.11 3.50
CA PHE A 98 -6.96 -4.41 4.61
C PHE A 98 -6.23 -4.54 5.95
N GLU A 99 -5.56 -5.67 6.21
CA GLU A 99 -4.78 -5.86 7.44
C GLU A 99 -3.62 -4.86 7.55
N LYS A 100 -2.88 -4.64 6.45
CA LYS A 100 -1.85 -3.59 6.40
C LYS A 100 -2.41 -2.19 6.54
N VAL A 101 -3.58 -1.91 5.95
CA VAL A 101 -4.25 -0.60 6.11
C VAL A 101 -4.63 -0.38 7.58
N ARG A 102 -5.21 -1.39 8.22
CA ARG A 102 -5.60 -1.36 9.64
C ARG A 102 -4.39 -1.13 10.55
N MET A 103 -3.30 -1.86 10.35
CA MET A 103 -2.05 -1.64 11.11
C MET A 103 -1.50 -0.22 10.91
N LEU A 104 -1.48 0.28 9.67
CA LEU A 104 -0.96 1.62 9.35
C LEU A 104 -1.78 2.72 10.06
N VAL A 105 -3.11 2.58 10.09
CA VAL A 105 -4.02 3.48 10.81
C VAL A 105 -3.80 3.39 12.33
N LEU A 106 -3.70 2.18 12.89
CA LEU A 106 -3.45 1.96 14.32
C LEU A 106 -2.07 2.45 14.79
N GLU A 107 -1.09 2.55 13.90
CA GLU A 107 0.24 3.09 14.18
C GLU A 107 0.25 4.63 14.17
N HIS A 108 -0.44 5.26 13.21
CA HIS A 108 -0.29 6.69 12.93
C HIS A 108 -1.46 7.58 13.36
N CYS A 109 -2.64 7.02 13.62
CA CYS A 109 -3.85 7.77 13.99
C CYS A 109 -4.24 7.63 15.47
N LYS A 110 -3.45 6.93 16.29
CA LYS A 110 -3.68 6.89 17.75
C LYS A 110 -3.49 8.28 18.35
N SER A 111 -4.55 8.81 18.95
CA SER A 111 -4.56 10.11 19.58
C SER A 111 -3.58 10.18 20.77
N LYS A 112 -2.48 10.91 20.61
CA LYS A 112 -1.70 11.45 21.74
C LYS A 112 -2.29 12.80 22.16
N PHE A 113 -3.53 12.82 22.62
CA PHE A 113 -4.16 14.04 23.13
C PHE A 113 -4.96 13.79 24.40
N GLY A 114 -4.20 13.73 25.50
CA GLY A 114 -4.66 13.80 26.89
C GLY A 114 -3.63 14.59 27.69
N GLY A 115 -3.44 15.85 27.31
CA GLY A 115 -2.45 16.76 27.88
C GLY A 115 -2.66 18.16 27.31
N GLU A 116 -2.59 19.17 28.19
CA GLU A 116 -2.99 20.55 27.88
C GLU A 116 -2.13 21.23 26.82
N GLY A 117 -2.72 22.27 26.23
CA GLY A 117 -2.32 22.87 24.97
C GLY A 117 -0.86 23.31 24.83
N ASN A 118 -0.37 23.22 23.60
CA ASN A 118 0.31 24.35 23.00
C ASN A 118 -0.05 24.46 21.51
N SER A 119 -0.67 25.58 21.15
CA SER A 119 -1.02 25.92 19.78
C SER A 119 0.22 26.39 19.03
N LEU A 120 0.58 25.73 17.93
CA LEU A 120 1.69 26.15 17.08
C LEU A 120 1.25 27.25 16.11
N GLY A 121 1.12 28.46 16.65
CA GLY A 121 0.92 29.69 15.89
C GLY A 121 1.48 30.89 16.64
N GLY A 122 2.64 31.39 16.22
CA GLY A 122 3.26 32.59 16.79
C GLY A 122 4.79 32.53 16.82
N SER A 123 5.42 33.55 16.25
CA SER A 123 6.87 33.79 16.34
C SER A 123 7.29 34.14 17.77
N GLY A 124 8.44 33.65 18.23
CA GLY A 124 9.03 34.05 19.50
C GLY A 124 10.37 33.36 19.77
N ASP A 125 11.39 34.15 20.11
CA ASP A 125 12.72 33.67 20.48
C ASP A 125 12.71 32.73 21.70
N GLY A 126 13.53 31.67 21.64
CA GLY A 126 13.60 30.65 22.67
C GLY A 126 14.69 29.61 22.40
N ALA A 127 15.95 30.05 22.32
CA ALA A 127 17.08 29.14 22.13
C ALA A 127 17.32 28.29 23.39
N LEU A 128 16.99 26.99 23.33
CA LEU A 128 17.46 26.01 24.31
C LEU A 128 18.99 26.00 24.35
N SER A 129 19.57 25.84 25.53
CA SER A 129 21.02 25.88 25.68
C SER A 129 21.69 24.71 24.94
N ALA A 130 22.92 24.94 24.46
CA ALA A 130 23.72 23.89 23.83
C ALA A 130 24.02 22.71 24.78
N GLU A 131 23.87 22.93 26.09
CA GLU A 131 24.08 21.94 27.14
C GLU A 131 22.87 21.02 27.31
N GLU A 132 21.65 21.56 27.36
CA GLU A 132 20.40 20.78 27.36
C GLU A 132 20.23 19.96 26.07
N ALA A 133 20.52 20.57 24.92
CA ALA A 133 20.51 19.89 23.63
C ALA A 133 21.59 18.80 23.49
N ARG A 134 22.63 18.82 24.32
CA ARG A 134 23.68 17.79 24.41
C ARG A 134 23.31 16.70 25.41
N ALA A 135 22.75 17.05 26.56
CA ALA A 135 22.24 16.11 27.56
C ALA A 135 21.17 15.16 26.98
N GLN A 136 20.20 15.71 26.24
CA GLN A 136 19.16 14.91 25.57
C GLN A 136 19.71 13.98 24.48
N ARG A 137 20.85 14.31 23.85
CA ARG A 137 21.52 13.41 22.90
C ARG A 137 22.27 12.29 23.62
N LEU A 138 22.99 12.57 24.71
CA LEU A 138 23.69 11.52 25.47
C LEU A 138 22.73 10.50 26.07
N ALA A 139 21.59 10.95 26.62
CA ALA A 139 20.54 10.05 27.14
C ALA A 139 19.99 9.08 26.07
N ARG A 140 20.10 9.42 24.78
CA ARG A 140 19.60 8.61 23.66
C ARG A 140 20.60 7.58 23.12
N PHE A 141 21.87 7.63 23.56
CA PHE A 141 22.94 6.72 23.15
C PHE A 141 23.49 5.84 24.29
N GLY A 142 22.98 6.01 25.52
CA GLY A 142 23.44 5.32 26.72
C GLY A 142 22.48 4.27 27.28
N ALA A 143 22.12 3.24 26.50
CA ALA A 143 21.40 2.07 27.01
C ALA A 143 21.82 0.79 26.27
N ALA A 144 22.60 -0.06 26.95
CA ALA A 144 22.86 -1.45 26.54
C ALA A 144 21.73 -2.36 27.07
N PRO A 145 21.50 -3.56 26.49
CA PRO A 145 20.25 -4.29 26.67
C PRO A 145 20.22 -5.15 27.95
N ALA A 146 19.03 -5.32 28.52
CA ALA A 146 18.72 -6.28 29.57
C ALA A 146 17.22 -6.66 29.48
N PRO A 147 16.78 -7.80 30.05
CA PRO A 147 17.11 -9.12 29.53
C PRO A 147 15.85 -9.98 29.28
N ALA A 148 16.01 -11.12 28.60
CA ALA A 148 14.94 -12.11 28.50
C ALA A 148 14.75 -12.86 29.84
N PRO A 149 13.51 -13.09 30.31
CA PRO A 149 13.27 -14.01 31.42
C PRO A 149 13.30 -15.45 30.89
N ALA A 150 14.30 -16.22 31.34
CA ALA A 150 14.31 -17.67 31.21
C ALA A 150 13.43 -18.31 32.30
N ALA A 151 12.90 -19.50 32.03
CA ALA A 151 12.18 -20.29 33.02
C ALA A 151 13.12 -20.86 34.09
N PRO A 152 12.58 -21.17 35.29
CA PRO A 152 13.07 -22.25 36.13
C PRO A 152 12.04 -23.40 36.19
N MET A 153 12.56 -24.63 36.25
CA MET A 153 11.82 -25.81 36.69
C MET A 153 12.09 -26.09 38.18
N GLU A 154 11.24 -26.94 38.76
CA GLU A 154 11.57 -27.99 39.74
C GLU A 154 10.92 -27.91 41.14
N GLU A 155 9.95 -28.81 41.33
CA GLU A 155 9.48 -29.56 42.52
C GLU A 155 9.37 -28.95 43.94
N SER A 156 8.15 -29.04 44.51
CA SER A 156 7.88 -29.80 45.75
C SER A 156 6.37 -29.93 46.09
N LYS A 157 5.93 -31.15 46.42
CA LYS A 157 4.71 -31.47 47.24
C LYS A 157 5.07 -31.21 48.74
N PRO A 158 4.13 -31.06 49.72
CA PRO A 158 2.90 -31.85 49.89
C PRO A 158 1.61 -31.10 50.34
N GLU A 159 0.50 -31.84 50.33
CA GLU A 159 -0.70 -31.86 51.22
C GLU A 159 -1.05 -30.62 52.11
N SER A 160 -2.32 -30.21 52.32
CA SER A 160 -3.55 -31.02 52.50
C SER A 160 -4.87 -30.21 52.37
N LYS A 161 -5.94 -30.97 52.05
CA LYS A 161 -7.37 -30.90 52.45
C LYS A 161 -8.02 -29.64 53.06
N ASP A 162 -9.16 -29.26 52.46
CA ASP A 162 -10.55 -29.37 53.01
C ASP A 162 -11.48 -29.31 51.77
N GLU A 163 -12.16 -30.37 51.30
CA GLU A 163 -13.35 -31.04 51.86
C GLU A 163 -14.55 -30.12 52.17
N VAL A 164 -15.51 -30.04 51.23
CA VAL A 164 -16.87 -30.59 51.43
C VAL A 164 -17.32 -31.27 50.14
N MET A 165 -17.91 -32.45 50.28
CA MET A 165 -18.51 -33.27 49.21
C MET A 165 -20.01 -33.37 49.46
N GLU A 166 -20.81 -33.62 48.42
CA GLU A 166 -22.05 -34.39 48.58
C GLU A 166 -22.41 -35.07 47.24
N ASP A 167 -21.99 -36.34 47.12
CA ASP A 167 -22.58 -37.34 46.21
C ASP A 167 -23.68 -38.10 46.96
N VAL A 168 -24.79 -38.45 46.28
CA VAL A 168 -25.49 -39.74 46.41
C VAL A 168 -26.16 -39.98 45.04
N GLU A 169 -25.74 -40.91 44.17
CA GLU A 169 -25.76 -42.40 44.21
C GLU A 169 -27.13 -43.03 43.86
N ALA A 170 -27.16 -44.33 43.52
CA ALA A 170 -28.15 -44.93 42.61
C ALA A 170 -28.81 -46.22 43.11
N ALA A 171 -29.94 -46.58 42.46
CA ALA A 171 -30.66 -47.87 42.50
C ALA A 171 -31.35 -48.25 43.84
N PRO A 172 -32.39 -49.12 43.82
CA PRO A 172 -32.18 -50.59 43.70
C PRO A 172 -33.22 -51.33 42.82
N ALA A 173 -33.13 -52.67 42.80
CA ALA A 173 -33.97 -53.61 42.03
C ALA A 173 -34.59 -54.72 42.93
N GLU A 174 -35.25 -55.72 42.32
CA GLU A 174 -35.91 -56.92 42.91
C GLU A 174 -37.25 -56.66 43.65
N ALA A 175 -38.32 -57.47 43.59
CA ALA A 175 -38.70 -58.69 42.85
C ALA A 175 -40.26 -58.61 42.61
N ASP A 176 -41.05 -59.58 42.11
CA ASP A 176 -40.92 -61.02 41.78
C ASP A 176 -41.94 -61.37 40.64
N GLY A 177 -41.98 -62.60 40.10
CA GLY A 177 -42.67 -62.92 38.84
C GLY A 177 -43.83 -63.94 38.86
N THR A 178 -44.48 -64.11 37.70
CA THR A 178 -45.26 -65.31 37.28
C THR A 178 -45.37 -65.36 35.75
N ALA A 179 -45.57 -66.55 35.19
CA ALA A 179 -45.46 -66.80 33.74
C ALA A 179 -46.75 -66.61 32.94
N ALA A 180 -46.61 -66.14 31.68
CA ALA A 180 -47.55 -66.37 30.57
C ALA A 180 -46.77 -66.37 29.24
N MET A 181 -47.31 -67.05 28.22
CA MET A 181 -46.81 -67.06 26.84
C MET A 181 -47.69 -66.15 25.99
N GLU A 182 -47.12 -65.28 25.17
CA GLU A 182 -47.75 -64.48 24.10
C GLU A 182 -46.57 -63.94 23.24
N GLU A 183 -46.22 -64.60 22.13
CA GLU A 183 -46.69 -64.42 20.74
C GLU A 183 -46.02 -63.24 19.98
N ASP A 184 -45.56 -63.50 18.76
CA ASP A 184 -44.89 -62.54 17.87
C ASP A 184 -45.87 -61.46 17.39
N GLU A 185 -45.67 -60.19 17.78
CA GLU A 185 -46.28 -59.04 17.08
C GLU A 185 -45.27 -58.40 16.11
N PRO A 186 -45.57 -58.35 14.79
CA PRO A 186 -44.70 -57.71 13.82
C PRO A 186 -44.73 -56.19 13.98
N GLN A 187 -43.54 -55.57 14.01
CA GLN A 187 -43.43 -54.11 14.05
C GLN A 187 -43.97 -53.49 12.76
N ILE A 188 -45.11 -52.81 12.88
CA ILE A 188 -45.73 -52.01 11.85
C ILE A 188 -45.03 -50.64 11.82
N VAL A 189 -44.44 -50.28 10.68
CA VAL A 189 -43.78 -48.98 10.48
C VAL A 189 -44.63 -48.09 9.58
N ASP A 190 -44.86 -46.84 10.00
CA ASP A 190 -45.53 -45.81 9.19
C ASP A 190 -44.53 -45.22 8.19
N PRO A 191 -44.72 -45.40 6.87
CA PRO A 191 -43.79 -44.87 5.86
C PRO A 191 -43.68 -43.34 5.86
N THR A 192 -44.66 -42.62 6.45
CA THR A 192 -44.75 -41.16 6.37
C THR A 192 -43.91 -40.42 7.41
N GLU A 193 -43.41 -41.08 8.46
CA GLU A 193 -42.64 -40.44 9.55
C GLU A 193 -41.32 -39.80 9.09
N ASN A 194 -40.70 -40.34 8.03
CA ASN A 194 -39.39 -39.90 7.53
C ASN A 194 -39.48 -38.89 6.36
N LEU A 195 -40.68 -38.41 6.03
CA LEU A 195 -40.88 -37.43 4.96
C LEU A 195 -40.52 -36.00 5.42
N ASP A 196 -39.90 -35.24 4.53
CA ASP A 196 -39.56 -33.84 4.80
C ASP A 196 -40.82 -32.97 4.87
N LYS A 197 -41.02 -32.33 6.02
CA LYS A 197 -42.17 -31.50 6.33
C LYS A 197 -42.20 -30.24 5.46
N GLU A 198 -41.04 -29.68 5.10
CA GLU A 198 -40.95 -28.50 4.24
C GLU A 198 -41.43 -28.81 2.81
N CYS A 199 -41.12 -30.01 2.30
CA CYS A 199 -41.64 -30.51 1.03
C CYS A 199 -43.16 -30.77 1.07
N ILE A 200 -43.69 -31.35 2.14
CA ILE A 200 -45.15 -31.57 2.33
C ILE A 200 -45.89 -30.23 2.38
N GLU A 201 -45.41 -29.27 3.17
CA GLU A 201 -45.98 -27.92 3.26
C GLU A 201 -45.94 -27.19 1.92
N THR A 202 -44.87 -27.35 1.14
CA THR A 202 -44.77 -26.76 -0.21
C THR A 202 -45.82 -27.34 -1.16
N LEU A 203 -45.98 -28.67 -1.21
CA LEU A 203 -46.96 -29.34 -2.07
C LEU A 203 -48.41 -29.02 -1.66
N THR A 204 -48.68 -28.96 -0.35
CA THR A 204 -50.03 -28.72 0.18
C THR A 204 -50.43 -27.24 0.12
N ASN A 205 -49.58 -26.33 0.60
CA ASN A 205 -49.93 -24.91 0.74
C ASN A 205 -49.68 -24.10 -0.53
N SER A 206 -48.63 -24.42 -1.30
CA SER A 206 -48.25 -23.63 -2.50
C SER A 206 -48.80 -24.22 -3.79
N MET A 207 -48.94 -25.55 -3.89
CA MET A 207 -49.45 -26.23 -5.08
C MET A 207 -50.88 -26.79 -4.92
N GLY A 208 -51.43 -26.81 -3.70
CA GLY A 208 -52.83 -27.17 -3.43
C GLY A 208 -53.15 -28.66 -3.46
N PHE A 209 -52.16 -29.55 -3.38
CA PHE A 209 -52.40 -30.99 -3.31
C PHE A 209 -52.95 -31.40 -1.93
N SER A 210 -53.78 -32.45 -1.89
CA SER A 210 -54.20 -33.05 -0.61
C SER A 210 -53.00 -33.63 0.13
N LEU A 211 -53.05 -33.69 1.47
CA LEU A 211 -51.95 -34.21 2.30
C LEU A 211 -51.55 -35.64 1.87
N ILE A 212 -52.54 -36.49 1.58
CA ILE A 212 -52.34 -37.88 1.13
C ILE A 212 -51.62 -37.92 -0.24
N ARG A 213 -52.03 -37.06 -1.18
CA ARG A 213 -51.34 -36.92 -2.48
C ARG A 213 -49.91 -36.42 -2.30
N ALA A 214 -49.68 -35.39 -1.48
CA ALA A 214 -48.33 -34.88 -1.19
C ALA A 214 -47.42 -35.97 -0.58
N GLN A 215 -47.93 -36.77 0.36
CA GLN A 215 -47.20 -37.88 0.98
C GLN A 215 -46.92 -39.03 -0.02
N LYS A 216 -47.93 -39.51 -0.76
CA LYS A 216 -47.75 -40.55 -1.80
C LYS A 216 -46.77 -40.10 -2.90
N GLY A 217 -46.89 -38.84 -3.34
CA GLY A 217 -45.98 -38.22 -4.31
C GLY A 217 -44.55 -38.20 -3.81
N LEU A 218 -44.29 -37.78 -2.57
CA LEU A 218 -42.93 -37.76 -2.02
C LEU A 218 -42.35 -39.17 -1.80
N LEU A 219 -43.18 -40.14 -1.40
CA LEU A 219 -42.74 -41.55 -1.24
C LEU A 219 -42.29 -42.16 -2.58
N ASN A 220 -43.03 -41.93 -3.66
CA ASN A 220 -42.72 -42.48 -4.99
C ASN A 220 -41.79 -41.58 -5.83
N GLY A 221 -41.66 -40.31 -5.47
CA GLY A 221 -40.89 -39.27 -6.16
C GLY A 221 -39.48 -39.03 -5.61
N ASN A 222 -38.88 -40.02 -4.93
CA ASN A 222 -37.55 -39.93 -4.29
C ASN A 222 -37.40 -38.79 -3.25
N GLY A 223 -38.50 -38.38 -2.61
CA GLY A 223 -38.49 -37.35 -1.56
C GLY A 223 -38.29 -35.90 -2.02
N THR A 224 -38.28 -35.62 -3.34
CA THR A 224 -38.19 -34.24 -3.86
C THR A 224 -39.55 -33.70 -4.31
N VAL A 225 -39.73 -32.38 -4.22
CA VAL A 225 -40.97 -31.71 -4.67
C VAL A 225 -41.22 -31.95 -6.17
N GLU A 226 -40.17 -31.86 -6.99
CA GLU A 226 -40.27 -32.05 -8.44
C GLU A 226 -40.67 -33.49 -8.80
N GLY A 227 -40.02 -34.49 -8.21
CA GLY A 227 -40.36 -35.90 -8.44
C GLY A 227 -41.76 -36.27 -7.94
N ALA A 228 -42.21 -35.64 -6.85
CA ALA A 228 -43.57 -35.81 -6.34
C ALA A 228 -44.63 -35.24 -7.29
N VAL A 229 -44.38 -34.08 -7.90
CA VAL A 229 -45.30 -33.48 -8.89
C VAL A 229 -45.36 -34.34 -10.16
N ASP A 230 -44.22 -34.80 -10.68
CA ASP A 230 -44.18 -35.63 -11.88
C ASP A 230 -44.91 -36.97 -11.69
N TRP A 231 -44.79 -37.60 -10.50
CA TRP A 231 -45.53 -38.80 -10.17
C TRP A 231 -47.04 -38.53 -10.04
N LEU A 232 -47.43 -37.47 -9.32
CA LEU A 232 -48.84 -37.10 -9.15
C LEU A 232 -49.54 -36.76 -10.47
N MET A 233 -48.86 -36.12 -11.42
CA MET A 233 -49.40 -35.82 -12.75
C MET A 233 -49.67 -37.07 -13.59
N GLN A 234 -48.89 -38.14 -13.39
CA GLN A 234 -49.06 -39.42 -14.11
C GLN A 234 -50.20 -40.27 -13.53
N HIS A 235 -50.50 -40.12 -12.24
CA HIS A 235 -51.46 -40.95 -11.49
C HIS A 235 -52.75 -40.18 -11.11
N GLN A 236 -52.93 -38.94 -11.61
CA GLN A 236 -54.03 -38.05 -11.21
C GLN A 236 -55.45 -38.56 -11.54
N GLU A 237 -55.56 -39.54 -12.44
CA GLU A 237 -56.82 -40.19 -12.85
C GLU A 237 -57.08 -41.51 -12.09
N ASP A 238 -56.14 -41.97 -11.27
CA ASP A 238 -56.27 -43.21 -10.51
C ASP A 238 -57.26 -43.06 -9.35
N VAL A 239 -58.19 -44.01 -9.24
CA VAL A 239 -59.33 -43.93 -8.31
C VAL A 239 -58.88 -44.04 -6.84
N ASP A 240 -57.76 -44.72 -6.61
CA ASP A 240 -57.12 -45.00 -5.32
C ASP A 240 -56.05 -43.95 -4.93
N ILE A 241 -55.86 -42.88 -5.71
CA ILE A 241 -54.83 -41.87 -5.41
C ILE A 241 -55.08 -41.17 -4.05
N ASP A 242 -56.33 -40.93 -3.67
CA ASP A 242 -56.70 -40.31 -2.39
C ASP A 242 -56.91 -41.34 -1.24
N ASP A 243 -56.76 -42.65 -1.49
CA ASP A 243 -56.92 -43.66 -0.44
C ASP A 243 -55.82 -43.53 0.63
N PRO A 244 -56.12 -43.83 1.92
CA PRO A 244 -55.13 -43.81 2.99
C PRO A 244 -53.90 -44.68 2.68
N ILE A 245 -52.72 -44.22 3.09
CA ILE A 245 -51.47 -44.97 2.91
C ILE A 245 -51.51 -46.20 3.83
N GLU A 246 -51.46 -47.39 3.25
CA GLU A 246 -51.43 -48.64 4.01
C GLU A 246 -50.10 -48.80 4.76
N MET A 247 -50.17 -49.28 6.00
CA MET A 247 -48.99 -49.55 6.81
C MET A 247 -48.36 -50.88 6.41
N ILE A 248 -47.05 -50.89 6.16
CA ILE A 248 -46.34 -52.05 5.57
C ILE A 248 -45.56 -52.80 6.66
N PRO A 249 -45.69 -54.13 6.79
CA PRO A 249 -44.81 -54.92 7.66
C PRO A 249 -43.40 -54.99 7.06
N ALA A 250 -42.37 -54.84 7.90
CA ALA A 250 -40.97 -54.63 7.52
C ALA A 250 -40.26 -55.77 6.74
N SER A 251 -40.98 -56.75 6.20
CA SER A 251 -40.46 -57.88 5.41
C SER A 251 -41.11 -58.04 4.03
N ALA A 252 -41.97 -57.11 3.61
CA ALA A 252 -42.62 -57.13 2.29
C ALA A 252 -41.98 -56.11 1.32
N SER A 253 -40.75 -56.39 0.87
CA SER A 253 -40.15 -55.71 -0.29
C SER A 253 -39.43 -56.73 -1.15
N GLY A 254 -39.80 -56.79 -2.44
CA GLY A 254 -39.21 -57.73 -3.39
C GLY A 254 -37.70 -57.59 -3.50
N ALA A 255 -37.02 -58.66 -3.90
CA ALA A 255 -35.56 -58.75 -3.87
C ALA A 255 -34.86 -57.62 -4.67
N VAL A 256 -34.30 -56.66 -3.93
CA VAL A 256 -33.34 -55.65 -4.40
C VAL A 256 -32.08 -55.81 -3.56
N ALA A 257 -30.90 -55.83 -4.20
CA ALA A 257 -29.64 -56.12 -3.53
C ALA A 257 -29.30 -55.10 -2.43
N GLN A 258 -29.00 -55.60 -1.22
CA GLN A 258 -28.77 -54.76 -0.03
C GLN A 258 -27.28 -54.45 0.23
N SER A 259 -26.35 -55.09 -0.48
CA SER A 259 -24.91 -54.78 -0.40
C SER A 259 -24.15 -55.26 -1.65
N TYR A 260 -22.92 -54.78 -1.81
CA TYR A 260 -22.00 -55.19 -2.87
C TYR A 260 -20.71 -55.74 -2.27
N LYS A 261 -20.24 -56.89 -2.76
CA LYS A 261 -19.00 -57.53 -2.36
C LYS A 261 -17.99 -57.42 -3.49
N CYS A 262 -16.82 -56.83 -3.24
CA CYS A 262 -15.71 -56.89 -4.20
C CYS A 262 -15.09 -58.29 -4.18
N ASN A 263 -15.04 -58.97 -5.32
CA ASN A 263 -14.50 -60.33 -5.41
C ASN A 263 -12.96 -60.37 -5.43
N GLU A 264 -12.31 -59.30 -5.89
CA GLU A 264 -10.84 -59.15 -5.87
C GLU A 264 -10.26 -59.03 -4.45
N CYS A 265 -11.03 -58.51 -3.47
CA CYS A 265 -10.53 -58.28 -2.11
C CYS A 265 -11.48 -58.73 -0.97
N GLY A 266 -12.59 -59.38 -1.30
CA GLY A 266 -13.59 -59.89 -0.34
C GLY A 266 -14.35 -58.83 0.47
N LYS A 267 -14.24 -57.54 0.12
CA LYS A 267 -14.76 -56.45 0.95
C LYS A 267 -16.23 -56.16 0.65
N ILE A 268 -17.07 -56.23 1.69
CA ILE A 268 -18.50 -55.90 1.63
C ILE A 268 -18.71 -54.39 1.86
N LEU A 269 -19.44 -53.78 0.92
CA LEU A 269 -19.71 -52.37 0.73
C LEU A 269 -21.23 -52.17 0.75
N SER A 270 -21.73 -51.22 1.55
CA SER A 270 -23.16 -51.12 1.87
C SER A 270 -24.01 -50.42 0.81
N ASN A 271 -23.39 -49.61 -0.07
CA ASN A 271 -24.09 -48.74 -1.02
C ASN A 271 -23.23 -48.57 -2.27
N MET A 272 -23.84 -48.25 -3.40
CA MET A 272 -23.16 -48.03 -4.69
C MET A 272 -22.06 -46.95 -4.62
N ALA A 273 -22.27 -45.86 -3.87
CA ALA A 273 -21.24 -44.84 -3.64
C ALA A 273 -19.97 -45.38 -2.93
N ASN A 274 -20.11 -46.40 -2.06
CA ASN A 274 -18.98 -47.07 -1.42
C ASN A 274 -18.27 -48.05 -2.37
N LEU A 275 -18.99 -48.60 -3.37
CA LEU A 275 -18.43 -49.38 -4.48
C LEU A 275 -17.57 -48.49 -5.37
N GLU A 276 -18.09 -47.35 -5.83
CA GLU A 276 -17.35 -46.40 -6.66
C GLU A 276 -16.10 -45.85 -5.94
N LEU A 277 -16.21 -45.49 -4.66
CA LEU A 277 -15.06 -45.06 -3.86
C LEU A 277 -14.03 -46.18 -3.63
N HIS A 278 -14.45 -47.45 -3.61
CA HIS A 278 -13.53 -48.57 -3.53
C HIS A 278 -12.81 -48.79 -4.86
N ALA A 279 -13.57 -48.87 -5.97
CA ALA A 279 -13.05 -49.00 -7.32
C ALA A 279 -12.03 -47.89 -7.65
N ASN A 280 -12.39 -46.63 -7.42
CA ASN A 280 -11.49 -45.49 -7.66
C ASN A 280 -10.23 -45.46 -6.78
N LYS A 281 -10.28 -46.07 -5.57
CA LYS A 281 -9.17 -46.06 -4.62
C LYS A 281 -8.24 -47.27 -4.74
N THR A 282 -8.74 -48.39 -5.24
CA THR A 282 -7.99 -49.66 -5.32
C THR A 282 -7.77 -50.16 -6.74
N GLY A 283 -8.54 -49.67 -7.71
CA GLY A 283 -8.51 -50.13 -9.10
C GLY A 283 -9.35 -51.39 -9.37
N HIS A 284 -9.99 -51.96 -8.34
CA HIS A 284 -10.81 -53.17 -8.48
C HIS A 284 -12.10 -52.88 -9.27
N SER A 285 -12.53 -53.86 -10.04
CA SER A 285 -13.65 -53.77 -11.00
C SER A 285 -14.67 -54.90 -10.88
N ASP A 286 -14.31 -56.04 -10.28
CA ASP A 286 -15.22 -57.18 -10.07
C ASP A 286 -16.00 -57.06 -8.74
N PHE A 287 -17.32 -56.88 -8.85
CA PHE A 287 -18.25 -56.70 -7.74
C PHE A 287 -19.52 -57.54 -7.94
N GLU A 288 -19.92 -58.24 -6.88
CA GLU A 288 -21.10 -59.11 -6.85
C GLU A 288 -22.13 -58.57 -5.84
N GLU A 289 -23.40 -58.61 -6.21
CA GLU A 289 -24.51 -58.24 -5.34
C GLU A 289 -24.74 -59.29 -4.26
N SER A 290 -24.70 -58.87 -2.99
CA SER A 290 -24.74 -59.77 -1.83
C SER A 290 -25.84 -59.38 -0.86
N THR A 291 -26.54 -60.38 -0.33
CA THR A 291 -27.57 -60.25 0.71
C THR A 291 -27.00 -60.15 2.13
N GLU A 292 -25.67 -60.10 2.28
CA GLU A 292 -25.02 -59.99 3.60
C GLU A 292 -25.13 -58.58 4.19
N ILE A 293 -26.19 -58.35 4.98
CA ILE A 293 -26.37 -57.12 5.75
C ILE A 293 -25.19 -56.93 6.71
N LYS A 294 -24.33 -55.95 6.40
CA LYS A 294 -23.16 -55.63 7.20
C LYS A 294 -23.56 -55.15 8.58
N LYS A 295 -23.35 -56.00 9.60
CA LYS A 295 -23.69 -55.71 11.00
C LYS A 295 -23.18 -54.31 11.42
N PRO A 296 -24.04 -53.41 11.89
CA PRO A 296 -23.66 -52.03 12.16
C PRO A 296 -22.60 -52.01 13.27
N LEU A 297 -21.51 -51.27 13.02
CA LEU A 297 -20.40 -51.13 13.96
C LEU A 297 -20.93 -50.61 15.31
N THR A 298 -20.48 -51.18 16.42
CA THR A 298 -20.92 -50.79 17.77
C THR A 298 -20.62 -49.32 18.04
N GLU A 299 -21.39 -48.68 18.93
CA GLU A 299 -21.17 -47.26 19.24
C GLU A 299 -19.76 -46.97 19.74
N GLU A 300 -19.19 -47.87 20.53
CA GLU A 300 -17.83 -47.72 21.09
C GLU A 300 -16.76 -47.77 19.99
N GLU A 301 -16.84 -48.72 19.06
CA GLU A 301 -15.91 -48.78 17.93
C GLU A 301 -16.05 -47.58 16.98
N LYS A 302 -17.26 -47.04 16.81
CA LYS A 302 -17.50 -45.79 16.05
C LYS A 302 -16.83 -44.61 16.76
N LYS A 303 -17.04 -44.48 18.08
CA LYS A 303 -16.43 -43.42 18.91
C LYS A 303 -14.90 -43.51 18.89
N ALA A 304 -14.33 -44.72 18.98
CA ALA A 304 -12.89 -44.96 18.88
C ALA A 304 -12.30 -44.55 17.53
N LYS A 305 -12.89 -44.98 16.40
CA LYS A 305 -12.42 -44.61 15.04
C LYS A 305 -12.53 -43.11 14.77
N VAL A 306 -13.58 -42.44 15.28
CA VAL A 306 -13.70 -40.98 15.20
C VAL A 306 -12.62 -40.28 16.05
N ALA A 307 -12.26 -40.81 17.21
CA ALA A 307 -11.18 -40.27 18.03
C ALA A 307 -9.81 -40.43 17.35
N GLU A 308 -9.54 -41.59 16.74
CA GLU A 308 -8.33 -41.86 15.96
C GLU A 308 -8.18 -40.89 14.76
N ILE A 309 -9.23 -40.74 13.96
CA ILE A 309 -9.26 -39.79 12.82
C ILE A 309 -9.05 -38.35 13.29
N LYS A 310 -9.68 -37.93 14.41
CA LYS A 310 -9.44 -36.61 15.02
C LYS A 310 -8.00 -36.45 15.49
N GLY A 311 -7.38 -37.49 16.03
CA GLY A 311 -5.96 -37.53 16.39
C GLY A 311 -5.03 -37.31 15.20
N LEU A 312 -5.23 -38.06 14.11
CA LEU A 312 -4.48 -37.93 12.87
C LEU A 312 -4.63 -36.55 12.22
N LEU A 313 -5.85 -36.00 12.22
CA LEU A 313 -6.11 -34.64 11.72
C LEU A 313 -5.42 -33.56 12.57
N LYS A 314 -5.38 -33.72 13.90
CA LYS A 314 -4.66 -32.83 14.81
C LYS A 314 -3.14 -32.91 14.60
N ALA A 315 -2.59 -34.12 14.47
CA ALA A 315 -1.17 -34.34 14.17
C ALA A 315 -0.75 -33.68 12.86
N LYS A 316 -1.51 -33.91 11.77
CA LYS A 316 -1.24 -33.33 10.44
C LYS A 316 -1.43 -31.81 10.39
N ARG A 317 -2.26 -31.24 11.28
CA ARG A 317 -2.36 -29.78 11.47
C ARG A 317 -1.10 -29.22 12.14
N MET A 318 -0.63 -29.84 13.23
CA MET A 318 0.60 -29.40 13.92
C MET A 318 1.85 -29.57 13.04
N GLU A 319 1.94 -30.64 12.25
CA GLU A 319 3.01 -30.84 11.27
C GLU A 319 3.08 -29.69 10.25
N ARG A 320 1.93 -29.31 9.67
CA ARG A 320 1.84 -28.17 8.74
C ARG A 320 2.26 -26.86 9.40
N GLU A 321 1.79 -26.61 10.62
CA GLU A 321 2.09 -25.38 11.37
C GLU A 321 3.60 -25.28 11.72
N ASN A 322 4.22 -26.40 12.09
CA ASN A 322 5.67 -26.45 12.35
C ASN A 322 6.47 -26.23 11.06
N LYS A 323 6.07 -26.85 9.95
CA LYS A 323 6.70 -26.63 8.64
C LYS A 323 6.60 -25.16 8.20
N GLU A 324 5.44 -24.52 8.39
CA GLU A 324 5.26 -23.11 8.07
C GLU A 324 6.14 -22.19 8.94
N LYS A 325 6.31 -22.52 10.23
CA LYS A 325 7.26 -21.82 11.13
C LYS A 325 8.71 -21.98 10.64
N GLU A 326 9.12 -23.17 10.24
CA GLU A 326 10.46 -23.42 9.69
C GLU A 326 10.70 -22.66 8.38
N GLU A 327 9.75 -22.70 7.44
CA GLU A 327 9.82 -21.95 6.18
C GLU A 327 9.88 -20.43 6.44
N ASN A 328 9.12 -19.92 7.41
CA ASN A 328 9.15 -18.50 7.77
C ASN A 328 10.50 -18.09 8.40
N VAL A 329 11.09 -18.94 9.24
CA VAL A 329 12.44 -18.74 9.79
C VAL A 329 13.49 -18.77 8.67
N GLN A 330 13.38 -19.67 7.69
CA GLN A 330 14.27 -19.70 6.53
C GLN A 330 14.13 -18.44 5.65
N ARG A 331 12.91 -17.99 5.40
CA ARG A 331 12.61 -16.77 4.64
C ARG A 331 13.18 -15.51 5.30
N GLU A 332 13.03 -15.37 6.62
CA GLU A 332 13.62 -14.26 7.38
C GLU A 332 15.16 -14.35 7.44
N LYS A 333 15.75 -15.55 7.50
CA LYS A 333 17.21 -15.74 7.35
C LYS A 333 17.69 -15.30 5.97
N GLN A 334 17.02 -15.69 4.89
CA GLN A 334 17.34 -15.25 3.52
C GLN A 334 17.21 -13.73 3.37
N ARG A 335 16.13 -13.14 3.88
CA ARG A 335 15.93 -11.67 3.89
C ARG A 335 17.08 -10.94 4.60
N ARG A 336 17.52 -11.44 5.77
CA ARG A 336 18.67 -10.88 6.50
C ARG A 336 19.98 -11.02 5.73
N PHE A 337 20.22 -12.18 5.12
CA PHE A 337 21.39 -12.43 4.29
C PHE A 337 21.46 -11.46 3.09
N MET A 338 20.39 -11.40 2.28
CA MET A 338 20.29 -10.48 1.15
C MET A 338 20.40 -9.01 1.60
N GLY A 339 19.81 -8.64 2.74
CA GLY A 339 19.95 -7.30 3.31
C GLY A 339 21.40 -6.94 3.67
N GLN A 340 22.15 -7.87 4.27
CA GLN A 340 23.57 -7.70 4.58
C GLN A 340 24.44 -7.64 3.30
N GLU A 341 24.12 -8.43 2.29
CA GLU A 341 24.82 -8.43 1.00
C GLU A 341 24.60 -7.12 0.21
N MET A 342 23.35 -6.64 0.17
CA MET A 342 23.01 -5.33 -0.40
C MET A 342 23.65 -4.15 0.37
N ALA A 343 23.82 -4.27 1.68
CA ALA A 343 24.55 -3.29 2.48
C ALA A 343 26.05 -3.29 2.14
N LYS A 344 26.70 -4.47 2.08
CA LYS A 344 28.12 -4.61 1.75
C LYS A 344 28.44 -4.09 0.34
N THR A 345 27.64 -4.45 -0.66
CA THR A 345 27.83 -3.98 -2.05
C THR A 345 27.66 -2.47 -2.17
N ARG A 346 26.68 -1.87 -1.47
CA ARG A 346 26.52 -0.42 -1.39
C ARG A 346 27.71 0.27 -0.72
N GLU A 347 28.22 -0.27 0.40
CA GLU A 347 29.40 0.26 1.08
C GLU A 347 30.65 0.21 0.20
N GLN A 348 30.85 -0.86 -0.57
CA GLN A 348 31.93 -0.98 -1.54
C GLN A 348 31.84 0.10 -2.64
N MET A 349 30.65 0.31 -3.21
CA MET A 349 30.41 1.37 -4.21
C MET A 349 30.64 2.78 -3.63
N ASP A 350 30.20 3.04 -2.40
CA ASP A 350 30.45 4.31 -1.71
C ASP A 350 31.95 4.49 -1.40
N ALA A 351 32.67 3.42 -1.05
CA ALA A 351 34.12 3.47 -0.84
C ALA A 351 34.88 3.74 -2.15
N GLU A 352 34.48 3.13 -3.26
CA GLU A 352 35.07 3.41 -4.57
C GLU A 352 34.82 4.83 -5.06
N THR A 353 33.60 5.34 -4.93
CA THR A 353 33.28 6.72 -5.33
C THR A 353 34.03 7.75 -4.48
N ARG A 354 34.18 7.51 -3.17
CA ARG A 354 35.07 8.31 -2.29
C ARG A 354 36.53 8.25 -2.76
N LYS A 355 37.06 7.07 -3.12
CA LYS A 355 38.43 6.94 -3.66
C LYS A 355 38.59 7.71 -4.99
N ARG A 356 37.66 7.56 -5.94
CA ARG A 356 37.70 8.26 -7.24
C ARG A 356 37.64 9.78 -7.07
N THR A 357 36.73 10.29 -6.25
CA THR A 357 36.62 11.74 -5.98
C THR A 357 37.84 12.30 -5.24
N ALA A 358 38.43 11.55 -4.31
CA ALA A 358 39.68 11.93 -3.66
C ALA A 358 40.86 11.98 -4.65
N MET A 359 40.99 11.00 -5.56
CA MET A 359 42.02 11.02 -6.62
C MET A 359 41.83 12.19 -7.59
N LEU A 360 40.60 12.52 -7.99
CA LEU A 360 40.31 13.67 -8.85
C LEU A 360 40.72 14.98 -8.15
N LYS A 361 40.31 15.20 -6.90
CA LYS A 361 40.73 16.36 -6.10
C LYS A 361 42.25 16.43 -5.92
N LYS A 362 42.96 15.30 -5.82
CA LYS A 362 44.42 15.28 -5.77
C LYS A 362 45.05 15.70 -7.11
N LYS A 363 44.56 15.17 -8.23
CA LYS A 363 45.02 15.56 -9.59
C LYS A 363 44.73 17.03 -9.88
N GLU A 364 43.57 17.55 -9.49
CA GLU A 364 43.19 18.96 -9.63
C GLU A 364 44.13 19.87 -8.82
N LYS A 365 44.38 19.55 -7.55
CA LYS A 365 45.35 20.28 -6.71
C LYS A 365 46.77 20.25 -7.29
N GLU A 366 47.21 19.12 -7.85
CA GLU A 366 48.52 19.00 -8.47
C GLU A 366 48.61 19.80 -9.79
N ALA A 367 47.57 19.77 -10.62
CA ALA A 367 47.48 20.60 -11.83
C ALA A 367 47.49 22.09 -11.50
N ALA A 368 46.70 22.53 -10.51
CA ALA A 368 46.69 23.90 -10.02
C ALA A 368 48.06 24.34 -9.45
N LEU A 369 48.78 23.43 -8.77
CA LEU A 369 50.14 23.70 -8.29
C LEU A 369 51.13 23.86 -9.47
N ARG A 370 51.07 22.98 -10.48
CA ARG A 370 51.91 23.08 -11.69
C ARG A 370 51.64 24.36 -12.46
N GLU A 371 50.38 24.75 -12.63
CA GLU A 371 50.02 26.00 -13.31
C GLU A 371 50.49 27.23 -12.51
N ARG A 372 50.34 27.22 -11.18
CA ARG A 372 50.90 28.27 -10.31
C ARG A 372 52.44 28.34 -10.37
N GLN A 373 53.12 27.20 -10.52
CA GLN A 373 54.57 27.15 -10.74
C GLN A 373 54.97 27.71 -12.11
N ARG A 374 54.22 27.38 -13.17
CA ARG A 374 54.40 27.92 -14.52
C ARG A 374 54.29 29.45 -14.52
N ILE A 375 53.18 29.99 -14.02
CA ILE A 375 52.95 31.44 -13.92
C ILE A 375 54.07 32.12 -13.11
N ARG A 376 54.53 31.51 -12.01
CA ARG A 376 55.65 32.04 -11.21
C ARG A 376 56.96 32.08 -12.01
N ALA A 377 57.28 31.03 -12.77
CA ALA A 377 58.50 30.98 -13.58
C ALA A 377 58.46 31.99 -14.74
N GLU A 378 57.29 32.20 -15.33
CA GLU A 378 57.06 33.18 -16.40
C GLU A 378 57.20 34.62 -15.88
N LEU A 379 56.64 34.92 -14.71
CA LEU A 379 56.86 36.19 -14.00
C LEU A 379 58.32 36.40 -13.57
N GLU A 380 59.04 35.35 -13.19
CA GLU A 380 60.47 35.46 -12.87
C GLU A 380 61.31 35.77 -14.11
N LYS A 381 60.98 35.15 -15.25
CA LYS A 381 61.61 35.43 -16.54
C LYS A 381 61.38 36.87 -16.99
N ASP A 382 60.13 37.35 -16.96
CA ASP A 382 59.77 38.75 -17.24
C ASP A 382 60.48 39.73 -16.29
N LYS A 383 60.54 39.43 -14.98
CA LYS A 383 61.30 40.23 -14.01
C LYS A 383 62.80 40.28 -14.34
N ARG A 384 63.38 39.18 -14.83
CA ARG A 384 64.79 39.10 -15.27
C ARG A 384 65.03 39.90 -16.55
N GLU A 385 64.11 39.85 -17.51
CA GLU A 385 64.17 40.66 -18.74
C GLU A 385 64.04 42.17 -18.45
N ARG A 386 63.15 42.57 -17.53
CA ARG A 386 63.07 43.96 -17.03
C ARG A 386 64.37 44.43 -16.36
N ALA A 387 64.99 43.58 -15.55
CA ALA A 387 66.25 43.90 -14.88
C ALA A 387 67.39 44.10 -15.90
N ALA A 388 67.47 43.26 -16.94
CA ALA A 388 68.44 43.41 -18.03
C ALA A 388 68.21 44.70 -18.84
N ASN A 389 66.95 45.03 -19.16
CA ASN A 389 66.58 46.20 -19.96
C ASN A 389 66.35 47.50 -19.15
N LYS A 390 66.98 47.63 -17.97
CA LYS A 390 66.90 48.83 -17.10
C LYS A 390 65.47 49.32 -16.84
N GLY A 391 64.54 48.39 -16.65
CA GLY A 391 63.14 48.66 -16.31
C GLY A 391 62.19 48.94 -17.48
N LYS A 392 62.65 48.94 -18.74
CA LYS A 392 61.77 49.09 -19.92
C LYS A 392 61.47 47.74 -20.57
N LEU A 393 60.20 47.38 -20.69
CA LEU A 393 59.76 46.18 -21.39
C LEU A 393 59.70 46.44 -22.90
N SER A 394 60.27 45.53 -23.71
CA SER A 394 60.05 45.56 -25.16
C SER A 394 58.64 45.08 -25.46
N SER A 395 57.78 45.99 -25.92
CA SER A 395 56.36 45.73 -26.14
C SER A 395 56.11 44.70 -27.24
N LYS A 396 55.62 43.51 -26.87
CA LYS A 396 54.39 42.86 -27.39
C LYS A 396 54.26 41.42 -26.86
N LEU A 397 53.87 41.29 -25.59
CA LEU A 397 53.49 40.00 -25.01
C LEU A 397 52.02 39.71 -25.34
N GLY A 398 51.81 38.92 -26.39
CA GLY A 398 50.50 38.39 -26.74
C GLY A 398 50.14 37.20 -25.86
N ILE A 399 49.39 37.45 -24.79
CA ILE A 399 48.74 36.41 -23.98
C ILE A 399 47.27 36.80 -23.85
N ASP A 400 46.40 35.98 -24.43
CA ASP A 400 44.95 36.17 -24.34
C ASP A 400 44.51 35.90 -22.89
N GLY A 401 44.07 36.96 -22.18
CA GLY A 401 43.44 36.85 -20.87
C GLY A 401 44.18 37.40 -19.64
N TYR A 402 45.31 38.11 -19.77
CA TYR A 402 45.94 38.78 -18.61
C TYR A 402 46.19 40.28 -18.87
N ASN A 403 45.31 41.14 -18.35
CA ASN A 403 45.41 42.59 -18.45
C ASN A 403 45.90 43.20 -17.12
N PRO A 404 47.11 43.80 -17.04
CA PRO A 404 47.73 44.18 -15.77
C PRO A 404 47.10 45.40 -15.07
N ASP A 405 46.26 46.19 -15.75
CA ASP A 405 45.58 47.36 -15.15
C ASP A 405 44.45 47.00 -14.17
N ALA A 406 44.06 45.73 -14.07
CA ALA A 406 42.93 45.30 -13.23
C ALA A 406 43.28 45.07 -11.74
N ILE A 407 44.52 45.39 -11.31
CA ILE A 407 44.94 45.29 -9.90
C ILE A 407 45.33 46.67 -9.37
N GLN A 408 44.32 47.50 -9.10
CA GLN A 408 44.48 48.55 -8.09
C GLN A 408 44.67 47.86 -6.74
N TYR A 409 45.90 47.89 -6.22
CA TYR A 409 46.09 47.73 -4.79
C TYR A 409 45.54 48.99 -4.12
N ASP A 410 44.37 48.85 -3.51
CA ASP A 410 43.98 49.63 -2.34
C ASP A 410 45.13 49.53 -1.33
N VAL A 411 45.79 50.67 -1.09
CA VAL A 411 46.68 50.86 0.06
C VAL A 411 45.87 51.60 1.10
N SER A 412 45.20 50.84 1.96
CA SER A 412 44.45 51.38 3.08
C SER A 412 45.45 52.00 4.06
N VAL A 413 45.44 53.33 4.16
CA VAL A 413 46.10 54.06 5.24
C VAL A 413 45.11 54.16 6.41
N ASP A 414 45.57 53.83 7.61
CA ASP A 414 44.74 53.74 8.83
C ASP A 414 43.93 55.02 9.10
N GLY A 415 42.62 54.87 9.34
CA GLY A 415 41.74 56.03 9.49
C GLY A 415 40.27 55.74 9.84
N ALA A 416 40.04 55.02 10.94
CA ALA A 416 38.82 55.02 11.78
C ALA A 416 37.40 54.80 11.19
N ASP A 417 36.64 54.04 11.98
CA ASP A 417 35.19 53.83 11.99
C ASP A 417 34.58 52.82 11.01
N GLY A 418 33.62 52.05 11.51
CA GLY A 418 33.23 50.75 10.98
C GLY A 418 31.86 50.73 10.31
N THR A 419 31.83 50.40 9.02
CA THR A 419 30.61 49.92 8.34
C THR A 419 30.94 48.78 7.37
N GLU A 420 30.22 47.66 7.48
CA GLU A 420 30.40 46.51 6.58
C GLU A 420 29.94 46.82 5.15
N THR A 421 30.87 46.96 4.21
CA THR A 421 30.56 47.22 2.81
C THR A 421 30.13 45.93 2.07
N LYS A 422 28.83 45.82 1.77
CA LYS A 422 28.31 44.79 0.86
C LYS A 422 28.99 44.89 -0.52
N LYS A 423 29.34 43.74 -1.11
CA LYS A 423 29.93 43.67 -2.47
C LYS A 423 29.02 44.33 -3.52
N PRO A 424 29.57 45.05 -4.52
CA PRO A 424 28.77 45.68 -5.56
C PRO A 424 28.05 44.64 -6.43
N LYS A 425 26.73 44.83 -6.62
CA LYS A 425 25.92 44.03 -7.56
C LYS A 425 26.41 44.30 -8.99
N LYS A 426 26.55 43.24 -9.80
CA LYS A 426 26.84 43.40 -11.24
C LYS A 426 25.61 44.00 -11.93
N ALA A 427 25.82 45.00 -12.80
CA ALA A 427 24.75 45.63 -13.56
C ALA A 427 23.97 44.61 -14.42
N PRO A 428 22.64 44.77 -14.58
CA PRO A 428 21.82 43.87 -15.37
C PRO A 428 22.22 43.87 -16.86
N PRO A 429 22.05 42.75 -17.58
CA PRO A 429 22.31 42.67 -19.01
C PRO A 429 21.31 43.53 -19.80
N SER A 430 21.82 44.35 -20.74
CA SER A 430 21.00 45.29 -21.51
C SER A 430 19.96 44.61 -22.41
N ALA A 431 18.75 45.20 -22.48
CA ALA A 431 17.63 44.75 -23.32
C ALA A 431 17.97 44.52 -24.82
N ALA A 432 19.02 45.18 -25.34
CA ALA A 432 19.54 44.94 -26.70
C ALA A 432 19.97 43.48 -26.98
N LYS A 433 20.16 42.64 -25.96
CA LYS A 433 20.57 41.23 -26.12
C LYS A 433 19.44 40.21 -26.05
N MET A 434 18.18 40.65 -25.96
CA MET A 434 17.02 39.73 -25.89
C MET A 434 17.00 38.72 -27.05
N ASP A 435 17.25 39.16 -28.29
CA ASP A 435 17.25 38.29 -29.47
C ASP A 435 18.37 37.25 -29.45
N GLU A 436 19.54 37.60 -28.88
CA GLU A 436 20.67 36.69 -28.68
C GLU A 436 20.31 35.58 -27.68
N TYR A 437 19.63 35.94 -26.59
CA TYR A 437 19.20 34.99 -25.57
C TYR A 437 18.04 34.09 -26.02
N ILE A 438 17.05 34.63 -26.74
CA ILE A 438 15.98 33.86 -27.36
C ILE A 438 16.56 32.89 -28.40
N SER A 439 17.50 33.35 -29.24
CA SER A 439 18.20 32.50 -30.21
C SER A 439 18.94 31.35 -29.52
N LYS A 440 19.65 31.62 -28.42
CA LYS A 440 20.32 30.60 -27.60
C LYS A 440 19.34 29.60 -26.98
N VAL A 441 18.16 30.00 -26.52
CA VAL A 441 17.16 29.03 -26.03
C VAL A 441 16.62 28.18 -27.18
N SER A 442 16.35 28.80 -28.34
CA SER A 442 15.82 28.11 -29.52
C SER A 442 16.80 27.11 -30.17
N SER A 443 18.11 27.22 -29.93
CA SER A 443 19.10 26.26 -30.45
C SER A 443 19.05 24.88 -29.78
N TYR A 444 18.45 24.75 -28.59
CA TYR A 444 18.34 23.48 -27.87
C TYR A 444 17.19 22.62 -28.43
N ARG A 445 17.42 21.97 -29.59
CA ARG A 445 16.43 21.11 -30.26
C ARG A 445 16.34 19.67 -29.72
N ALA A 446 17.31 19.20 -28.93
CA ALA A 446 17.24 17.87 -28.31
C ALA A 446 16.02 17.76 -27.36
N GLY A 447 15.26 16.67 -27.45
CA GLY A 447 14.13 16.37 -26.55
C GLY A 447 12.92 17.32 -26.63
N GLY A 448 12.95 18.36 -27.47
CA GLY A 448 11.95 19.43 -27.43
C GLY A 448 12.11 20.40 -26.25
N ASP A 449 13.25 20.36 -25.55
CA ASP A 449 13.44 21.11 -24.30
C ASP A 449 13.50 22.63 -24.50
N GLY A 450 14.10 23.11 -25.60
CA GLY A 450 14.10 24.53 -25.97
C GLY A 450 12.68 25.09 -26.18
N GLY A 451 11.81 24.33 -26.86
CA GLY A 451 10.40 24.69 -27.05
C GLY A 451 9.60 24.69 -25.75
N ASN A 452 9.84 23.72 -24.87
CA ASN A 452 9.27 23.69 -23.52
C ASN A 452 9.70 24.92 -22.69
N CYS A 453 10.98 25.32 -22.78
CA CYS A 453 11.50 26.52 -22.13
C CYS A 453 10.85 27.79 -22.68
N LEU A 454 10.78 27.96 -24.01
CA LEU A 454 10.12 29.10 -24.67
C LEU A 454 8.64 29.22 -24.28
N LYS A 455 7.90 28.10 -24.21
CA LYS A 455 6.50 28.08 -23.75
C LYS A 455 6.34 28.59 -22.32
N ILE A 456 7.26 28.25 -21.42
CA ILE A 456 7.22 28.69 -20.01
C ILE A 456 7.65 30.16 -19.87
N LEU A 457 8.67 30.60 -20.63
CA LEU A 457 9.06 32.01 -20.68
C LEU A 457 7.92 32.89 -21.23
N LYS A 458 7.24 32.43 -22.29
CA LYS A 458 6.01 33.07 -22.81
C LYS A 458 4.94 33.18 -21.72
N ALA A 459 4.72 32.14 -20.91
CA ALA A 459 3.73 32.18 -19.84
C ALA A 459 4.11 33.17 -18.73
N TYR A 460 5.37 33.20 -18.28
CA TYR A 460 5.79 34.14 -17.23
C TYR A 460 5.70 35.61 -17.68
N ILE A 461 6.21 35.94 -18.87
CA ILE A 461 6.17 37.31 -19.38
C ILE A 461 4.75 37.68 -19.85
N GLY A 462 4.04 36.74 -20.48
CA GLY A 462 2.65 36.94 -20.93
C GLY A 462 1.71 37.27 -19.79
N ASN A 463 1.75 36.52 -18.69
CA ASN A 463 0.87 36.77 -17.55
C ASN A 463 1.07 38.17 -16.92
N VAL A 464 2.32 38.67 -16.88
CA VAL A 464 2.65 40.04 -16.43
C VAL A 464 2.14 41.11 -17.39
N VAL A 465 2.29 40.89 -18.71
CA VAL A 465 1.78 41.82 -19.74
C VAL A 465 0.26 41.87 -19.77
N ASP A 466 -0.40 40.72 -19.53
CA ASP A 466 -1.85 40.58 -19.62
C ASP A 466 -2.56 40.95 -18.30
N ASN A 467 -1.85 40.91 -17.16
CA ASN A 467 -2.36 41.28 -15.83
C ASN A 467 -1.30 42.13 -15.08
N PRO A 468 -1.09 43.40 -15.44
CA PRO A 468 -0.02 44.23 -14.87
C PRO A 468 -0.22 44.57 -13.38
N ASP A 469 -1.48 44.57 -12.91
CA ASP A 469 -1.84 44.94 -11.55
C ASP A 469 -1.73 43.78 -10.55
N ASP A 470 -1.56 42.53 -11.01
CA ASP A 470 -1.46 41.34 -10.14
C ASP A 470 0.00 41.02 -9.79
N ASP A 471 0.40 41.41 -8.57
CA ASP A 471 1.73 41.19 -7.99
C ASP A 471 2.15 39.71 -7.94
N LYS A 472 1.20 38.78 -8.03
CA LYS A 472 1.49 37.34 -8.12
C LYS A 472 2.34 36.98 -9.34
N TYR A 473 2.13 37.66 -10.48
CA TYR A 473 2.90 37.39 -11.70
C TYR A 473 4.26 38.10 -11.72
N LYS A 474 4.40 39.18 -10.93
CA LYS A 474 5.68 39.89 -10.72
C LYS A 474 6.70 39.05 -9.94
N ARG A 475 6.32 37.90 -9.35
CA ARG A 475 7.24 37.00 -8.64
C ARG A 475 7.30 35.59 -9.27
N ILE A 476 8.49 35.17 -9.69
CA ILE A 476 8.76 33.83 -10.22
C ILE A 476 9.53 33.02 -9.18
N ASN A 477 8.89 31.99 -8.61
CA ASN A 477 9.54 31.09 -7.66
C ASN A 477 10.56 30.16 -8.37
N MET A 478 11.85 30.30 -8.04
CA MET A 478 12.92 29.46 -8.63
C MET A 478 12.95 28.04 -8.07
N GLU A 479 12.21 27.78 -6.99
CA GLU A 479 12.07 26.46 -6.38
C GLU A 479 11.11 25.54 -7.14
N ASN A 480 10.19 26.10 -7.93
CA ASN A 480 9.18 25.36 -8.66
C ASN A 480 9.83 24.34 -9.62
N LYS A 481 9.30 23.10 -9.63
CA LYS A 481 9.73 22.02 -10.52
C LYS A 481 9.85 22.47 -11.98
N ALA A 482 8.88 23.24 -12.48
CA ALA A 482 8.88 23.76 -13.85
C ALA A 482 10.09 24.67 -14.12
N TYR A 483 10.40 25.58 -13.19
CA TYR A 483 11.60 26.43 -13.30
C TYR A 483 12.88 25.59 -13.18
N LYS A 484 12.99 24.73 -12.15
CA LYS A 484 14.18 23.90 -11.88
C LYS A 484 14.55 22.98 -13.06
N THR A 485 13.58 22.39 -13.76
CA THR A 485 13.87 21.41 -14.84
C THR A 485 13.83 22.02 -16.24
N LYS A 486 12.95 23.00 -16.52
CA LYS A 486 12.73 23.49 -17.90
C LYS A 486 13.26 24.91 -18.17
N VAL A 487 13.67 25.67 -17.15
CA VAL A 487 14.14 27.06 -17.32
C VAL A 487 15.57 27.23 -16.80
N LYS A 488 15.85 26.78 -15.58
CA LYS A 488 17.16 26.88 -14.91
C LYS A 488 18.34 26.27 -15.69
N PRO A 489 18.21 25.14 -16.44
CA PRO A 489 19.33 24.60 -17.22
C PRO A 489 19.74 25.49 -18.40
N PHE A 490 18.84 26.34 -18.89
CA PHE A 490 19.08 27.17 -20.08
C PHE A 490 19.62 28.54 -19.67
N LEU A 491 20.93 28.72 -19.86
CA LEU A 491 21.61 29.97 -19.49
C LEU A 491 21.01 31.21 -20.19
N GLY A 492 20.51 31.04 -21.42
CA GLY A 492 19.78 32.09 -22.15
C GLY A 492 18.45 32.47 -21.48
N ALA A 493 17.74 31.52 -20.88
CA ALA A 493 16.43 31.76 -20.27
C ALA A 493 16.52 32.63 -19.01
N LYS A 494 17.50 32.35 -18.14
CA LYS A 494 17.76 33.20 -16.96
C LYS A 494 18.18 34.61 -17.39
N ASN A 495 19.09 34.74 -18.35
CA ASN A 495 19.56 36.04 -18.80
C ASN A 495 18.47 36.86 -19.51
N LEU A 496 17.53 36.20 -20.20
CA LEU A 496 16.37 36.87 -20.79
C LEU A 496 15.47 37.49 -19.71
N LEU A 497 15.16 36.76 -18.64
CA LEU A 497 14.38 37.30 -17.51
C LEU A 497 15.09 38.51 -16.87
N LEU A 498 16.42 38.44 -16.69
CA LEU A 498 17.22 39.57 -16.19
C LEU A 498 17.19 40.80 -17.13
N CYS A 499 17.11 40.61 -18.46
CA CYS A 499 16.99 41.72 -19.42
C CYS A 499 15.63 42.42 -19.41
N VAL A 500 14.60 41.72 -18.92
CA VAL A 500 13.20 42.14 -18.94
C VAL A 500 12.79 42.80 -17.61
N GLY A 501 13.73 42.95 -16.67
CA GLY A 501 13.51 43.63 -15.38
C GLY A 501 13.27 42.70 -14.19
N PHE A 502 13.43 41.39 -14.33
CA PHE A 502 13.39 40.47 -13.18
C PHE A 502 14.77 40.41 -12.50
N SER A 503 14.87 40.76 -11.22
CA SER A 503 16.08 40.61 -10.41
C SER A 503 15.91 39.54 -9.32
N PRO A 504 17.00 38.92 -8.80
CA PRO A 504 16.89 37.92 -7.74
C PRO A 504 16.46 38.56 -6.41
N SER A 505 15.46 37.97 -5.76
CA SER A 505 14.99 38.34 -4.41
C SER A 505 16.14 38.28 -3.40
N GLU A 506 16.03 39.04 -2.31
CA GLU A 506 17.07 39.12 -1.27
C GLU A 506 17.39 37.74 -0.64
N ASP A 507 16.38 36.89 -0.50
CA ASP A 507 16.50 35.51 -0.01
C ASP A 507 17.11 34.53 -1.04
N GLY A 508 17.27 34.95 -2.29
CA GLY A 508 17.76 34.10 -3.40
C GLY A 508 16.82 32.97 -3.86
N THR A 509 15.62 32.88 -3.29
CA THR A 509 14.61 31.82 -3.55
C THR A 509 13.75 32.07 -4.80
N GLY A 510 13.70 33.31 -5.29
CA GLY A 510 12.86 33.73 -6.41
C GLY A 510 13.46 34.86 -7.24
N LEU A 511 12.85 35.12 -8.39
CA LEU A 511 13.03 36.32 -9.19
C LEU A 511 11.82 37.24 -8.97
N VAL A 512 12.04 38.54 -8.83
CA VAL A 512 11.02 39.58 -8.63
C VAL A 512 11.20 40.63 -9.72
N LEU A 513 10.11 41.08 -10.33
CA LEU A 513 10.12 42.19 -11.28
C LEU A 513 10.34 43.51 -10.52
N GLU A 514 11.29 44.32 -10.96
CA GLU A 514 11.56 45.63 -10.35
C GLU A 514 10.42 46.63 -10.68
N GLU A 515 10.11 47.55 -9.75
CA GLU A 515 8.95 48.45 -9.85
C GLU A 515 9.06 49.47 -11.01
N ASP A 516 10.27 49.69 -11.51
CA ASP A 516 10.63 50.54 -12.65
C ASP A 516 10.74 49.77 -13.99
N ALA A 517 10.35 48.49 -14.04
CA ALA A 517 10.43 47.67 -15.24
C ALA A 517 9.57 48.22 -16.41
N ASP A 518 10.22 48.43 -17.56
CA ASP A 518 9.56 48.97 -18.76
C ASP A 518 8.57 47.96 -19.38
N MET A 519 7.28 48.27 -19.25
CA MET A 519 6.18 47.50 -19.84
C MET A 519 6.24 47.42 -21.37
N GLY A 520 6.93 48.34 -22.05
CA GLY A 520 7.23 48.28 -23.48
C GLY A 520 8.23 47.16 -23.81
N VAL A 521 9.29 47.00 -23.00
CA VAL A 521 10.26 45.90 -23.13
C VAL A 521 9.60 44.55 -22.84
N LEU A 522 8.74 44.47 -21.82
CA LEU A 522 7.93 43.27 -21.52
C LEU A 522 7.03 42.87 -22.71
N LYS A 523 6.33 43.83 -23.33
CA LYS A 523 5.52 43.59 -24.53
C LYS A 523 6.35 43.11 -25.72
N GLN A 524 7.50 43.77 -25.98
CA GLN A 524 8.42 43.36 -27.05
C GLN A 524 8.99 41.95 -26.81
N ALA A 525 9.29 41.61 -25.54
CA ALA A 525 9.76 40.28 -25.16
C ALA A 525 8.67 39.20 -25.35
N LYS A 526 7.40 39.53 -25.06
CA LYS A 526 6.26 38.64 -25.32
C LYS A 526 6.17 38.31 -26.82
N GLU A 527 6.07 39.32 -27.68
CA GLU A 527 5.96 39.15 -29.13
C GLU A 527 7.13 38.33 -29.72
N LYS A 528 8.36 38.66 -29.33
CA LYS A 528 9.56 37.94 -29.77
C LYS A 528 9.59 36.47 -29.32
N LEU A 529 9.09 36.18 -28.10
CA LEU A 529 8.94 34.81 -27.60
C LEU A 529 7.83 34.04 -28.33
N GLU A 530 6.75 34.71 -28.74
CA GLU A 530 5.70 34.10 -29.57
C GLU A 530 6.21 33.70 -30.94
N VAL A 531 6.85 34.63 -31.67
CA VAL A 531 7.48 34.35 -32.97
C VAL A 531 8.54 33.25 -32.87
N ALA A 532 9.38 33.27 -31.83
CA ALA A 532 10.40 32.25 -31.62
C ALA A 532 9.80 30.87 -31.28
N TYR A 533 8.71 30.82 -30.51
CA TYR A 533 8.01 29.57 -30.19
C TYR A 533 7.33 28.97 -31.42
N GLU A 534 6.62 29.79 -32.22
CA GLU A 534 6.03 29.32 -33.48
C GLU A 534 7.07 28.82 -34.47
N LYS A 535 8.21 29.51 -34.59
CA LYS A 535 9.34 29.09 -35.43
C LYS A 535 10.06 27.84 -34.91
N TYR A 536 9.88 27.50 -33.64
CA TYR A 536 10.43 26.27 -33.05
C TYR A 536 9.48 25.07 -33.25
N MET A 537 8.16 25.32 -33.27
CA MET A 537 7.13 24.30 -33.49
C MET A 537 6.91 23.94 -34.97
N LYS A 538 7.46 24.76 -35.89
CA LYS A 538 7.58 24.50 -37.33
C LYS A 538 8.97 23.92 -37.67
#